data_AF-A0A8T1RU54-F1
#
_entry.id   AF-A0A8T1RU54-F1
#
_cell.length_a   1.000
_cell.length_b   1.000
_cell.length_c   1.000
_cell.angle_alpha   90.00
_cell.angle_beta   90.00
_cell.angle_gamma   90.00
#
_symmetry.space_group_name_H-M   'P 1'
#
loop_
_entity.id
_entity.type
_entity.pdbx_description
1 polymer ?
#
loop_
_entity_poly.entity_id
_entity_poly.type
_entity_poly.pdbx_seq_one_letter_code
_entity_poly.pdbx_strand_id
1 'polypeptide(L)'
;MEARTVLRFSFLSISLVLLFTFVHLPYAPPSMTDLLDCATNSPWCTSKNRIQTKQTNLLKEPPNRKRHHNHASDTPHHPLDPLTIQELKKVRSILSSHELFASSSYSLHSIDLEEPEKPLVLKWKKGDPLLPRKASVVARVRGKSHG
;
A
#
# COMPACT_ATOMS: atom_id res chain seq x y z
N MET A 1 45.54 28.54 -32.14
CA MET A 1 45.08 27.14 -31.93
C MET A 1 44.80 26.88 -30.44
N GLU A 2 44.55 27.90 -29.62
CA GLU A 2 44.46 27.75 -28.16
C GLU A 2 43.06 27.47 -27.62
N ALA A 3 41.99 28.04 -28.21
CA ALA A 3 40.65 28.00 -27.62
C ALA A 3 40.06 26.57 -27.51
N ARG A 4 40.35 25.69 -28.48
CA ARG A 4 39.86 24.30 -28.49
C ARG A 4 40.56 23.45 -27.43
N THR A 5 41.83 23.74 -27.15
CA THR A 5 42.63 23.02 -26.16
C THR A 5 42.21 23.44 -24.76
N VAL A 6 42.00 24.75 -24.53
CA VAL A 6 41.46 25.29 -23.28
C VAL A 6 40.08 24.73 -22.96
N LEU A 7 39.18 24.65 -23.96
CA LEU A 7 37.85 24.08 -23.79
C LEU A 7 37.89 22.58 -23.42
N ARG A 8 38.82 21.82 -24.01
CA ARG A 8 38.99 20.39 -23.67
C ARG A 8 39.50 20.21 -22.25
N PHE A 9 40.46 21.03 -21.81
CA PHE A 9 40.98 20.96 -20.46
C PHE A 9 39.94 21.39 -19.41
N SER A 10 39.05 22.34 -19.72
CA SER A 10 37.95 22.70 -18.82
C SER A 10 36.91 21.58 -18.68
N PHE A 11 36.57 20.87 -19.76
CA PHE A 11 35.67 19.71 -19.66
C PHE A 11 36.28 18.56 -18.85
N LEU A 12 37.58 18.30 -19.03
CA LEU A 12 38.28 17.25 -18.29
C LEU A 12 38.37 17.57 -16.79
N SER A 13 38.64 18.84 -16.43
CA SER A 13 38.69 19.24 -15.03
C SER A 13 37.31 19.20 -14.37
N ILE A 14 36.26 19.67 -15.06
CA ILE A 14 34.87 19.59 -14.55
C ILE A 14 34.45 18.13 -14.35
N SER A 15 34.74 17.26 -15.32
CA SER A 15 34.43 15.83 -15.21
C SER A 15 35.16 15.15 -14.04
N LEU A 16 36.41 15.53 -13.78
CA LEU A 16 37.19 15.00 -12.66
C LEU A 16 36.62 15.46 -11.32
N VAL A 17 36.22 16.75 -11.21
CA VAL A 17 35.57 17.29 -10.00
C VAL A 17 34.25 16.58 -9.73
N LEU A 18 33.41 16.37 -10.77
CA LEU A 18 32.15 15.63 -10.63
C LEU A 18 32.39 14.18 -10.20
N LEU A 19 33.37 13.49 -10.76
CA LEU A 19 33.70 12.13 -10.34
C LEU A 19 34.18 12.08 -8.89
N PHE A 20 35.01 13.05 -8.49
CA PHE A 20 35.49 13.15 -7.13
C PHE A 20 34.37 13.43 -6.14
N THR A 21 33.40 14.30 -6.48
CA THR A 21 32.23 14.55 -5.62
C THR A 21 31.34 13.31 -5.55
N PHE A 22 31.09 12.59 -6.65
CA PHE A 22 30.30 11.35 -6.62
C PHE A 22 30.92 10.26 -5.73
N VAL A 23 32.25 10.14 -5.68
CA VAL A 23 32.93 9.13 -4.88
C VAL A 23 33.05 9.53 -3.40
N HIS A 24 33.12 10.83 -3.10
CA HIS A 24 33.28 11.34 -1.73
C HIS A 24 32.01 11.86 -1.08
N LEU A 25 30.87 11.91 -1.79
CA LEU A 25 29.59 12.19 -1.17
C LEU A 25 29.17 10.97 -0.33
N PRO A 26 29.05 11.08 1.00
CA PRO A 26 28.51 10.02 1.84
C PRO A 26 26.99 10.01 1.67
N TYR A 27 26.51 9.62 0.49
CA TYR A 27 25.08 9.44 0.25
C TYR A 27 24.73 8.01 0.67
N ALA A 28 24.50 7.82 1.98
CA ALA A 28 23.70 6.69 2.42
C ALA A 28 22.27 6.96 1.93
N PRO A 29 21.72 6.18 0.99
CA PRO A 29 20.32 6.34 0.63
C PRO A 29 19.50 6.07 1.91
N PRO A 30 18.56 6.97 2.29
CA PRO A 30 17.67 6.68 3.39
C PRO A 30 16.98 5.36 3.08
N SER A 31 17.07 4.40 4.00
CA SER A 31 16.39 3.13 3.83
C SER A 31 14.89 3.40 3.64
N MET A 32 14.26 2.72 2.68
CA MET A 32 12.82 2.87 2.36
C MET A 32 11.90 2.78 3.59
N THR A 33 12.39 2.22 4.69
CA THR A 33 11.72 2.20 6.00
C THR A 33 11.41 3.59 6.55
N ASP A 34 12.30 4.58 6.39
CA ASP A 34 12.10 5.93 6.95
C ASP A 34 11.09 6.76 6.14
N LEU A 35 10.89 6.45 4.86
CA LEU A 35 9.92 7.15 4.00
C LEU A 35 8.48 6.69 4.27
N LEU A 36 8.31 5.46 4.76
CA LEU A 36 7.00 4.89 5.10
C LEU A 36 6.62 5.07 6.57
N ASP A 37 7.50 5.64 7.40
CA ASP A 37 7.23 5.85 8.82
C ASP A 37 6.43 7.16 9.01
N CYS A 38 5.11 7.06 8.87
CA CYS A 38 4.15 8.15 9.10
C CYS A 38 4.30 8.78 10.50
N ALA A 39 4.92 8.06 11.44
CA ALA A 39 5.15 8.48 12.81
C ALA A 39 6.20 9.61 12.95
N THR A 40 7.14 9.75 12.01
CA THR A 40 8.35 10.57 12.25
C THR A 40 8.17 12.03 11.86
N ASN A 41 7.28 12.36 10.91
CA ASN A 41 7.19 13.71 10.32
C ASN A 41 5.77 14.31 10.26
N SER A 42 4.77 13.71 10.91
CA SER A 42 3.40 14.27 10.91
C SER A 42 2.95 14.69 12.32
N PRO A 43 3.04 15.99 12.68
CA PRO A 43 2.54 16.51 13.95
C PRO A 43 1.01 16.32 14.13
N TRP A 44 0.30 16.07 13.04
CA TRP A 44 -1.16 16.02 12.97
C TRP A 44 -1.77 14.63 13.27
N CYS A 45 -0.96 13.57 13.35
CA CYS A 45 -1.45 12.22 13.62
C CYS A 45 -1.64 11.91 15.13
N THR A 46 -1.52 12.89 16.01
CA THR A 46 -1.82 12.77 17.47
C THR A 46 -3.24 13.19 17.83
N SER A 47 -4.18 13.06 16.87
CA SER A 47 -5.59 13.38 17.06
C SER A 47 -6.29 12.38 18.00
N LYS A 48 -6.31 12.73 19.28
CA LYS A 48 -7.38 12.51 20.28
C LYS A 48 -7.92 11.08 20.48
N ASN A 49 -7.40 10.43 21.52
CA ASN A 49 -8.23 9.62 22.44
C ASN A 49 -7.96 10.08 23.89
N ARG A 50 -8.34 11.33 24.19
CA ARG A 50 -8.29 11.90 25.55
C ARG A 50 -9.62 11.70 26.29
N ILE A 51 -10.08 10.45 26.36
CA ILE A 51 -11.10 9.99 27.31
C ILE A 51 -10.67 8.60 27.80
N GLN A 52 -9.55 8.54 28.52
CA GLN A 52 -9.32 7.44 29.46
C GLN A 52 -9.31 8.06 30.85
N THR A 53 -10.50 8.03 31.44
CA THR A 53 -10.74 8.17 32.87
C THR A 53 -9.77 7.27 33.63
N LYS A 54 -9.16 7.84 34.67
CA LYS A 54 -8.25 7.21 35.64
C LYS A 54 -8.47 5.70 35.78
N GLN A 55 -7.54 4.89 35.28
CA GLN A 55 -7.31 3.55 35.81
C GLN A 55 -5.83 3.43 36.19
N THR A 56 -5.57 3.78 37.44
CA THR A 56 -4.29 3.63 38.12
C THR A 56 -3.98 2.14 38.33
N ASN A 57 -2.75 1.74 37.98
CA ASN A 57 -2.06 0.52 38.40
C ASN A 57 -2.59 -0.82 37.85
N LEU A 58 -2.57 -0.98 36.52
CA LEU A 58 -2.50 -2.30 35.90
C LEU A 58 -1.56 -2.22 34.69
N LEU A 59 -0.27 -2.06 34.97
CA LEU A 59 0.81 -2.37 34.02
C LEU A 59 0.81 -3.89 33.80
N LYS A 60 -0.18 -4.36 33.04
CA LYS A 60 -0.09 -5.63 32.34
C LYS A 60 1.00 -5.44 31.30
N GLU A 61 1.94 -6.37 31.33
CA GLU A 61 3.00 -6.57 30.34
C GLU A 61 2.54 -6.16 28.92
N PRO A 62 3.37 -5.41 28.14
CA PRO A 62 2.98 -4.99 26.80
C PRO A 62 2.54 -6.23 26.01
N PRO A 63 1.39 -6.19 25.29
CA PRO A 63 0.91 -7.35 24.56
C PRO A 63 2.02 -7.80 23.60
N ASN A 64 2.46 -9.05 23.78
CA ASN A 64 3.50 -9.70 22.99
C ASN A 64 3.22 -9.48 21.49
N ARG A 65 3.97 -8.57 20.87
CA ARG A 65 3.77 -8.04 19.50
C ARG A 65 4.09 -9.05 18.37
N LYS A 66 4.00 -10.36 18.61
CA LYS A 66 4.40 -11.38 17.63
C LYS A 66 3.32 -12.42 17.28
N ARG A 67 2.04 -12.06 17.33
CA ARG A 67 1.02 -12.87 16.64
C ARG A 67 0.78 -12.32 15.25
N HIS A 68 1.64 -12.69 14.32
CA HIS A 68 1.33 -12.57 12.90
C HIS A 68 0.27 -13.64 12.58
N HIS A 69 -1.01 -13.27 12.66
CA HIS A 69 -2.08 -14.16 12.25
C HIS A 69 -1.96 -14.41 10.74
N ASN A 70 -1.98 -15.69 10.36
CA ASN A 70 -1.91 -16.07 8.96
C ASN A 70 -3.32 -16.02 8.37
N HIS A 71 -3.57 -15.05 7.51
CA HIS A 71 -4.88 -14.82 6.87
C HIS A 71 -5.07 -15.61 5.56
N ALA A 72 -4.12 -16.48 5.18
CA ALA A 72 -4.15 -17.17 3.88
C ALA A 72 -5.32 -18.16 3.73
N SER A 73 -5.80 -18.70 4.85
CA SER A 73 -6.91 -19.68 4.92
C SER A 73 -8.20 -19.08 5.46
N ASP A 74 -8.26 -17.76 5.67
CA ASP A 74 -9.48 -17.12 6.17
C ASP A 74 -10.60 -17.23 5.13
N THR A 75 -11.79 -17.53 5.63
CA THR A 75 -13.01 -17.62 4.83
C THR A 75 -14.04 -16.63 5.37
N PRO A 76 -14.91 -16.07 4.51
CA PRO A 76 -15.98 -15.19 4.98
C PRO A 76 -17.01 -16.02 5.75
N HIS A 77 -17.54 -15.45 6.84
CA HIS A 77 -18.59 -16.04 7.67
C HIS A 77 -19.86 -15.18 7.73
N HIS A 78 -19.76 -13.92 7.29
CA HIS A 78 -20.85 -12.96 7.23
C HIS A 78 -20.89 -12.30 5.83
N PRO A 79 -22.07 -11.95 5.29
CA PRO A 79 -22.19 -11.29 3.99
C PRO A 79 -21.40 -9.96 3.89
N LEU A 80 -21.26 -9.25 5.02
CA LEU A 80 -20.51 -7.98 5.13
C LEU A 80 -19.06 -8.15 5.64
N ASP A 81 -18.55 -9.38 5.75
CA ASP A 81 -17.13 -9.56 6.09
C ASP A 81 -16.25 -8.94 4.99
N PRO A 82 -15.08 -8.37 5.35
CA PRO A 82 -14.16 -7.81 4.37
C PRO A 82 -13.70 -8.87 3.36
N LEU A 83 -13.14 -8.40 2.23
CA LEU A 83 -12.59 -9.30 1.23
C LEU A 83 -11.42 -10.11 1.80
N THR A 84 -11.45 -11.42 1.60
CA THR A 84 -10.36 -12.31 2.03
C THR A 84 -9.17 -12.25 1.07
N ILE A 85 -8.02 -12.77 1.49
CA ILE A 85 -6.84 -12.90 0.61
C ILE A 85 -7.15 -13.74 -0.63
N GLN A 86 -8.00 -14.76 -0.50
CA GLN A 86 -8.39 -15.63 -1.61
C GLN A 86 -9.27 -14.86 -2.61
N GLU A 87 -10.21 -14.05 -2.11
CA GLU A 87 -11.05 -13.18 -2.95
C GLU A 87 -10.21 -12.13 -3.69
N LEU A 88 -9.25 -11.48 -3.02
CA LEU A 88 -8.33 -10.54 -3.65
C LEU A 88 -7.47 -11.19 -4.74
N LYS A 89 -6.98 -12.42 -4.53
CA LYS A 89 -6.27 -13.19 -5.55
C LYS A 89 -7.18 -13.49 -6.75
N LYS A 90 -8.44 -13.85 -6.50
CA LYS A 90 -9.43 -14.09 -7.56
C LYS A 90 -9.70 -12.83 -8.38
N VAL A 91 -9.87 -11.67 -7.72
CA VAL A 91 -9.99 -10.37 -8.39
C VAL A 91 -8.79 -10.12 -9.31
N ARG A 92 -7.57 -10.31 -8.79
CA ARG A 92 -6.36 -10.16 -9.61
C ARG A 92 -6.33 -11.10 -10.81
N SER A 93 -6.76 -12.35 -10.65
CA SER A 93 -6.85 -13.33 -11.74
C SER A 93 -7.84 -12.89 -12.81
N ILE A 94 -9.03 -12.42 -12.42
CA ILE A 94 -10.07 -11.93 -13.33
C ILE A 94 -9.55 -10.71 -14.11
N LEU A 95 -8.92 -9.75 -13.43
CA LEU A 95 -8.35 -8.58 -14.08
C LEU A 95 -7.24 -9.00 -15.05
N SER A 96 -6.33 -9.88 -14.64
CA SER A 96 -5.22 -10.33 -15.50
C SER A 96 -5.69 -11.08 -16.76
N SER A 97 -6.88 -11.69 -16.72
CA SER A 97 -7.48 -12.34 -17.90
C SER A 97 -8.17 -11.36 -18.86
N HIS A 98 -8.51 -10.15 -18.41
CA HIS A 98 -9.25 -9.19 -19.21
C HIS A 98 -8.31 -8.44 -20.17
N GLU A 99 -8.67 -8.34 -21.46
CA GLU A 99 -7.80 -7.85 -22.54
C GLU A 99 -7.12 -6.50 -22.25
N LEU A 100 -7.87 -5.56 -21.66
CA LEU A 100 -7.38 -4.23 -21.27
C LEU A 100 -6.18 -4.30 -20.32
N PHE A 101 -6.22 -5.23 -19.37
CA PHE A 101 -5.24 -5.38 -18.28
C PHE A 101 -4.16 -6.41 -18.62
N ALA A 102 -4.49 -7.44 -19.39
CA ALA A 102 -3.53 -8.44 -19.86
C ALA A 102 -2.41 -7.82 -20.73
N SER A 103 -2.77 -6.82 -21.53
CA SER A 103 -1.87 -6.16 -22.48
C SER A 103 -1.20 -4.89 -21.96
N SER A 104 -1.44 -4.49 -20.71
CA SER A 104 -1.03 -3.19 -20.19
C SER A 104 -0.55 -3.27 -18.75
N SER A 105 0.39 -2.41 -18.37
CA SER A 105 0.63 -2.14 -16.95
C SER A 105 -0.57 -1.42 -16.35
N TYR A 106 -0.95 -1.82 -15.13
CA TYR A 106 -2.07 -1.24 -14.41
C TYR A 106 -1.78 -1.11 -12.91
N SER A 107 -2.45 -0.18 -12.26
CA SER A 107 -2.45 -0.01 -10.80
C SER A 107 -3.86 -0.14 -10.25
N LEU A 108 -4.02 -0.85 -9.13
CA LEU A 108 -5.29 -0.91 -8.41
C LEU A 108 -5.27 0.16 -7.33
N HIS A 109 -6.27 1.06 -7.36
CA HIS A 109 -6.40 2.16 -6.42
C HIS A 109 -7.36 1.83 -5.28
N SER A 110 -8.44 1.13 -5.57
CA SER A 110 -9.33 0.57 -4.53
C SER A 110 -9.84 -0.81 -4.96
N ILE A 111 -10.06 -1.66 -3.95
CA ILE A 111 -10.66 -2.98 -4.10
C ILE A 111 -11.52 -3.18 -2.86
N ASP A 112 -12.82 -3.02 -3.03
CA ASP A 112 -13.77 -3.01 -1.93
C ASP A 112 -14.85 -4.07 -2.16
N LEU A 113 -15.44 -4.59 -1.07
CA LEU A 113 -16.60 -5.46 -1.17
C LEU A 113 -17.78 -4.63 -1.72
N GLU A 114 -18.37 -5.07 -2.83
CA GLU A 114 -19.65 -4.56 -3.26
C GLU A 114 -20.72 -5.21 -2.37
N GLU A 115 -21.20 -4.43 -1.40
CA GLU A 115 -22.13 -4.90 -0.38
C GLU A 115 -23.44 -5.41 -1.02
N PRO A 116 -23.98 -6.57 -0.57
CA PRO A 116 -25.27 -7.05 -1.05
C PRO A 116 -26.40 -6.07 -0.73
N GLU A 117 -27.51 -6.18 -1.46
CA GLU A 117 -28.69 -5.37 -1.19
C GLU A 117 -29.16 -5.50 0.26
N LYS A 118 -29.41 -4.35 0.91
CA LYS A 118 -29.89 -4.26 2.29
C LYS A 118 -30.99 -5.27 2.66
N PRO A 119 -32.08 -5.47 1.89
CA PRO A 119 -33.11 -6.46 2.25
C PRO A 119 -32.59 -7.90 2.29
N LEU A 120 -31.56 -8.26 1.51
CA LEU A 120 -30.97 -9.59 1.54
C LEU A 120 -30.12 -9.78 2.80
N VAL A 121 -29.32 -8.77 3.16
CA VAL A 121 -28.50 -8.80 4.38
C VAL A 121 -29.39 -8.87 5.63
N LEU A 122 -30.51 -8.14 5.66
CA LEU A 122 -31.48 -8.19 6.77
C LEU A 122 -32.21 -9.53 6.90
N LYS A 123 -32.38 -10.26 5.79
CA LYS A 123 -33.00 -11.60 5.80
C LYS A 123 -32.03 -12.71 6.20
N TRP A 124 -30.73 -12.49 5.99
CA TRP A 124 -29.68 -13.46 6.29
C TRP A 124 -29.51 -13.67 7.79
N LYS A 125 -29.31 -14.92 8.21
CA LYS A 125 -29.03 -15.33 9.58
C LYS A 125 -27.76 -16.17 9.64
N LYS A 126 -27.13 -16.18 10.82
CA LYS A 126 -25.96 -17.04 11.05
C LYS A 126 -26.31 -18.50 10.79
N GLY A 127 -25.57 -19.14 9.88
CA GLY A 127 -25.81 -20.51 9.43
C GLY A 127 -26.46 -20.60 8.05
N ASP A 128 -27.07 -19.52 7.56
CA ASP A 128 -27.54 -19.43 6.18
C ASP A 128 -26.33 -19.41 5.22
N PRO A 129 -26.50 -19.93 3.98
CA PRO A 129 -25.46 -19.82 2.96
C PRO A 129 -25.11 -18.34 2.69
N LEU A 130 -23.83 -18.10 2.36
CA LEU A 130 -23.39 -16.76 2.01
C LEU A 130 -24.06 -16.27 0.72
N LEU A 131 -24.47 -15.00 0.73
CA LEU A 131 -24.91 -14.30 -0.48
C LEU A 131 -23.77 -14.23 -1.51
N PRO A 132 -24.08 -14.10 -2.81
CA PRO A 132 -23.05 -13.84 -3.81
C PRO A 132 -22.23 -12.60 -3.46
N ARG A 133 -20.91 -12.77 -3.30
CA ARG A 133 -19.98 -11.71 -2.97
C ARG A 133 -19.33 -11.16 -4.22
N LYS A 134 -19.36 -9.84 -4.36
CA LYS A 134 -18.79 -9.09 -5.49
C LYS A 134 -17.76 -8.10 -4.98
N ALA A 135 -16.84 -7.69 -5.85
CA ALA A 135 -15.83 -6.69 -5.52
C ALA A 135 -15.92 -5.53 -6.51
N SER A 136 -15.97 -4.32 -5.98
CA SER A 136 -15.81 -3.08 -6.75
C SER A 136 -14.33 -2.74 -6.84
N VAL A 137 -13.84 -2.44 -8.04
CA VAL A 137 -12.41 -2.23 -8.29
C VAL A 137 -12.20 -0.95 -9.07
N VAL A 138 -11.48 0.00 -8.48
CA VAL A 138 -11.00 1.17 -9.21
C VAL A 138 -9.55 0.91 -9.63
N ALA A 139 -9.30 0.87 -10.93
CA ALA A 139 -8.00 0.61 -11.51
C ALA A 139 -7.60 1.69 -12.52
N ARG A 140 -6.30 1.95 -12.63
CA ARG A 140 -5.76 2.85 -13.65
C ARG A 140 -4.95 2.07 -14.68
N VAL A 141 -5.29 2.25 -15.94
CA VAL A 141 -4.67 1.57 -17.08
C VAL A 141 -4.38 2.61 -18.17
N ARG A 142 -3.17 2.63 -18.71
CA ARG A 142 -2.74 3.60 -19.76
C ARG A 142 -3.11 5.06 -19.43
N GLY A 143 -2.96 5.43 -18.15
CA GLY A 143 -3.24 6.77 -17.65
C GLY A 143 -4.72 7.08 -17.38
N LYS A 144 -5.67 6.20 -17.72
CA LYS A 144 -7.12 6.37 -17.52
C LYS A 144 -7.64 5.54 -16.35
N SER A 145 -8.62 6.07 -15.63
CA SER A 145 -9.29 5.36 -14.52
C SER A 145 -10.48 4.54 -15.02
N HIS A 146 -10.63 3.34 -14.49
CA HIS A 146 -11.71 2.39 -14.74
C HIS A 146 -12.29 1.96 -13.40
N GLY A 147 -13.62 1.81 -13.31
CA GLY A 147 -14.37 1.42 -12.11
C GLY A 147 -15.61 0.64 -12.48
#